data_AF-A0A6N7ZZ23-F1
#
_entry.id   AF-A0A6N7ZZ23-F1
#
_cell.length_a   1.000
_cell.length_b   1.000
_cell.length_c   1.000
_cell.angle_alpha   90.00
_cell.angle_beta   90.00
_cell.angle_gamma   90.00
#
_symmetry.space_group_name_H-M   'P 1'
#
loop_
_entity.id
_entity.type
_entity.pdbx_description
1 polymer ?
#
loop_
_entity_poly.entity_id
_entity_poly.type
_entity_poly.pdbx_seq_one_letter_code
_entity_poly.pdbx_strand_id
1 'polypeptide(L)'
;MIRFSRPLRSPNERGEADYPYFWTSTTHKNASDQPGTTAVYVAFGRAMGFMHGEWVDVHGAGSQRSDPKIGNPDDFPQGRGPQGDAIHIYNYVRLVRDAK
;
A
#
# COMPACT_ATOMS: atom_id res chain seq x y z
N MET A 1 21.07 -11.40 6.91
CA MET A 1 21.51 -10.88 5.59
C MET A 1 20.32 -11.03 4.66
N ILE A 2 19.78 -9.95 4.07
CA ILE A 2 18.56 -10.04 3.26
C ILE A 2 18.89 -10.79 1.95
N ARG A 3 18.56 -12.08 1.88
CA ARG A 3 18.60 -12.85 0.63
C ARG A 3 17.18 -13.00 0.09
N PHE A 4 16.92 -12.35 -1.04
CA PHE A 4 15.80 -12.70 -1.91
C PHE A 4 16.25 -13.81 -2.84
N SER A 5 15.64 -15.00 -2.74
CA SER A 5 15.81 -16.04 -3.76
C SER A 5 15.01 -15.75 -5.03
N ARG A 6 13.95 -14.92 -4.96
CA ARG A 6 13.24 -14.29 -6.09
C ARG A 6 12.62 -12.94 -5.67
N PRO A 7 12.61 -11.90 -6.52
CA PRO A 7 11.87 -10.67 -6.22
C PRO A 7 10.37 -10.98 -6.17
N LEU A 8 9.72 -10.64 -5.05
CA LEU A 8 8.26 -10.66 -4.94
C LEU A 8 7.71 -9.61 -5.91
N ARG A 9 6.99 -10.06 -6.93
CA ARG A 9 6.27 -9.19 -7.86
C ARG A 9 4.80 -9.56 -7.87
N SER A 10 3.94 -8.56 -7.75
CA SER A 10 2.48 -8.65 -7.87
C SER A 10 2.01 -7.65 -8.93
N PRO A 11 0.94 -7.94 -9.68
CA PRO A 11 0.36 -6.95 -10.58
C PRO A 11 -0.15 -5.75 -9.77
N ASN A 12 0.10 -4.54 -10.26
CA ASN A 12 -0.55 -3.33 -9.78
C ASN A 12 -1.95 -3.17 -10.42
N GLU A 13 -2.61 -2.06 -10.14
CA GLU A 13 -3.98 -1.76 -10.58
C GLU A 13 -4.12 -1.62 -12.11
N ARG A 14 -3.00 -1.47 -12.83
CA ARG A 14 -2.95 -1.49 -14.31
C ARG A 14 -2.63 -2.88 -14.87
N GLY A 15 -2.47 -3.90 -14.02
CA GLY A 15 -2.03 -5.24 -14.41
C GLY A 15 -0.53 -5.34 -14.71
N GLU A 16 0.27 -4.32 -14.39
CA GLU A 16 1.70 -4.32 -14.64
C GLU A 16 2.45 -4.98 -13.48
N ALA A 17 3.53 -5.70 -13.77
CA ALA A 17 4.36 -6.27 -12.71
C ALA A 17 4.98 -5.16 -11.84
N ASP A 18 4.78 -5.28 -10.53
CA ASP A 18 5.21 -4.27 -9.55
C ASP A 18 5.73 -4.89 -8.25
N TYR A 19 6.31 -4.06 -7.38
CA TYR A 19 6.70 -4.45 -6.03
C TYR A 19 5.60 -4.12 -5.02
N PRO A 20 5.40 -4.99 -4.02
CA PRO A 20 4.29 -4.85 -3.09
C PRO A 20 4.46 -3.71 -2.09
N TYR A 21 3.36 -3.40 -1.41
CA TYR A 21 3.33 -2.49 -0.27
C TYR A 21 3.43 -3.29 1.02
N PHE A 22 4.12 -2.75 2.02
CA PHE A 22 4.34 -3.44 3.29
C PHE A 22 3.76 -2.68 4.47
N TRP A 23 3.00 -3.40 5.30
CA TRP A 23 2.51 -2.89 6.57
C TRP A 23 3.66 -2.60 7.53
N THR A 24 3.63 -1.44 8.18
CA THR A 24 4.64 -1.06 9.19
C THR A 24 4.28 -1.48 10.62
N SER A 25 3.07 -2.03 10.84
CA SER A 25 2.46 -2.20 12.17
C SER A 25 2.24 -0.88 12.95
N THR A 26 2.40 0.28 12.30
CA THR A 26 2.16 1.59 12.90
C THR A 26 0.76 2.08 12.55
N THR A 27 0.03 2.59 13.54
CA THR A 27 -1.27 3.23 13.30
C THR A 27 -1.08 4.63 12.72
N HIS A 28 -1.78 4.96 11.64
CA HIS A 28 -1.81 6.33 11.13
C HIS A 28 -2.87 7.13 11.90
N LYS A 29 -2.44 7.87 12.93
CA LYS A 29 -3.30 8.83 13.62
C LYS A 29 -3.38 10.11 12.80
N ASN A 30 -4.60 10.57 12.53
CA ASN A 30 -4.87 11.81 11.80
C ASN A 30 -5.85 12.69 12.61
N ALA A 31 -6.18 13.87 12.08
CA ALA A 31 -7.07 14.84 12.71
C ALA A 31 -8.57 14.65 12.32
N SER A 32 -8.96 13.47 11.82
CA SER A 32 -10.37 13.18 11.52
C SER A 32 -11.17 12.84 12.76
N ASP A 33 -12.49 12.78 12.62
CA ASP A 33 -13.42 12.36 13.68
C ASP A 33 -13.27 10.88 14.09
N GLN A 34 -12.52 10.09 13.32
CA GLN A 34 -12.24 8.67 13.57
C GLN A 34 -10.72 8.40 13.53
N PRO A 35 -9.95 8.96 14.48
CA PRO A 35 -8.50 8.88 14.46
C PRO A 35 -8.00 7.45 14.68
N GLY A 36 -6.97 7.04 13.93
CA GLY A 36 -6.29 5.75 14.14
C GLY A 36 -7.01 4.52 13.59
N THR A 37 -8.01 4.73 12.73
CA THR A 37 -8.71 3.66 11.98
C THR A 37 -7.89 3.08 10.83
N THR A 38 -6.83 3.78 10.40
CA THR A 38 -5.91 3.35 9.35
C THR A 38 -4.54 2.99 9.92
N ALA A 39 -3.80 2.17 9.19
CA ALA A 39 -2.40 1.88 9.51
C ALA A 39 -1.48 2.45 8.42
N VAL A 40 -0.19 2.55 8.69
CA VAL A 40 0.82 3.05 7.75
C VAL A 40 1.44 1.90 6.95
N TYR A 41 1.54 2.06 5.63
CA TYR A 41 2.32 1.20 4.75
C TYR A 41 3.43 1.98 4.03
N VAL A 42 4.43 1.24 3.51
CA VAL A 42 5.46 1.76 2.60
C VAL A 42 5.36 1.04 1.26
N ALA A 43 5.27 1.79 0.17
CA ALA A 43 5.29 1.25 -1.19
C ALA A 43 6.74 0.96 -1.62
N PHE A 44 7.05 -0.28 -2.01
CA PHE A 44 8.37 -0.61 -2.60
C PHE A 44 8.36 -0.52 -4.13
N GLY A 45 7.16 -0.52 -4.73
CA GLY A 45 6.92 -0.32 -6.15
C GLY A 45 6.24 1.02 -6.42
N ARG A 46 5.53 1.13 -7.54
CA ARG A 46 4.72 2.32 -7.84
C ARG A 46 3.63 2.50 -6.81
N ALA A 47 3.32 3.74 -6.45
CA ALA A 47 2.28 4.08 -5.50
C ALA A 47 1.11 4.70 -6.25
N MET A 48 0.18 3.82 -6.62
CA MET A 48 -0.85 4.11 -7.60
C MET A 48 -1.98 4.95 -7.00
N GLY A 49 -2.56 5.80 -7.83
CA GLY A 49 -3.73 6.61 -7.55
C GLY A 49 -4.61 6.70 -8.78
N PHE A 50 -5.92 6.73 -8.58
CA PHE A 50 -6.90 6.84 -9.64
C PHE A 50 -7.24 8.31 -9.87
N MET A 51 -6.65 8.88 -10.93
CA MET A 51 -6.85 10.27 -11.29
C MET A 51 -7.32 10.37 -12.73
N HIS A 52 -8.30 11.25 -12.98
CA HIS A 52 -8.80 11.53 -14.34
C HIS A 52 -9.28 10.28 -15.11
N GLY A 53 -9.80 9.28 -14.39
CA GLY A 53 -10.31 8.04 -14.99
C GLY A 53 -9.26 6.96 -15.24
N GLU A 54 -8.01 7.17 -14.80
CA GLU A 54 -6.91 6.24 -15.03
C GLU A 54 -6.08 6.02 -13.76
N TRP A 55 -5.46 4.84 -13.68
CA TRP A 55 -4.46 4.54 -12.67
C TRP A 55 -3.10 5.13 -13.08
N VAL A 56 -2.52 5.96 -12.23
CA VAL A 56 -1.21 6.57 -12.45
C VAL A 56 -0.36 6.48 -11.18
N ASP A 57 0.96 6.38 -11.35
CA ASP A 57 1.88 6.42 -10.21
C ASP A 57 1.99 7.85 -9.70
N VAL A 58 1.27 8.15 -8.63
CA VAL A 58 1.11 9.52 -8.09
C VAL A 58 2.12 9.83 -6.99
N HIS A 59 2.68 8.81 -6.32
CA HIS A 59 3.61 9.02 -5.19
C HIS A 59 4.98 8.34 -5.37
N GLY A 60 5.10 7.34 -6.23
CA GLY A 60 6.34 6.61 -6.47
C GLY A 60 6.75 5.64 -5.37
N ALA A 61 7.82 4.89 -5.68
CA ALA A 61 8.47 3.98 -4.74
C ALA A 61 9.08 4.71 -3.55
N GLY A 62 8.97 4.09 -2.38
CA GLY A 62 9.38 4.65 -1.09
C GLY A 62 8.32 5.51 -0.40
N SER A 63 7.17 5.76 -1.04
CA SER A 63 6.11 6.56 -0.45
C SER A 63 5.52 5.89 0.79
N GLN A 64 5.28 6.71 1.82
CA GLN A 64 4.55 6.32 3.02
C GLN A 64 3.10 6.79 2.88
N ARG A 65 2.15 5.86 3.02
CA ARG A 65 0.70 6.12 2.92
C ARG A 65 -0.05 5.28 3.95
N SER A 66 -1.37 5.18 3.83
CA SER A 66 -2.18 4.43 4.78
C SER A 66 -3.48 3.85 4.24
N ASP A 67 -3.75 2.62 4.67
CA ASP A 67 -4.98 1.88 4.36
C ASP A 67 -5.85 1.70 5.60
N PRO A 68 -7.17 1.44 5.42
CA PRO A 68 -8.00 0.87 6.49
C PRO A 68 -7.33 -0.36 7.12
N LYS A 69 -7.46 -0.51 8.44
CA LYS A 69 -6.96 -1.72 9.14
C LYS A 69 -7.78 -2.98 8.85
N ILE A 70 -9.04 -2.80 8.48
CA ILE A 70 -10.04 -3.85 8.22
C ILE A 70 -10.96 -3.40 7.08
N GLY A 71 -11.62 -4.35 6.42
CA GLY A 71 -12.58 -4.09 5.34
C GLY A 71 -12.29 -4.94 4.10
N ASN A 72 -12.95 -4.61 2.98
CA ASN A 72 -12.71 -5.23 1.69
C ASN A 72 -12.08 -4.22 0.71
N PRO A 73 -10.94 -4.53 0.05
CA PRO A 73 -10.36 -3.68 -1.00
C PRO A 73 -11.32 -3.38 -2.15
N ASP A 74 -12.22 -4.32 -2.47
CA ASP A 74 -13.21 -4.14 -3.55
C ASP A 74 -14.19 -2.99 -3.28
N ASP A 75 -14.30 -2.53 -2.02
CA ASP A 75 -15.09 -1.35 -1.65
C ASP A 75 -14.44 -0.04 -2.14
N PHE A 76 -13.22 -0.09 -2.67
CA PHE A 76 -12.42 1.05 -3.14
C PHE A 76 -12.00 0.89 -4.62
N PRO A 77 -12.93 0.73 -5.58
CA PRO A 77 -12.61 0.43 -6.98
C PRO A 77 -11.84 1.56 -7.69
N GLN A 78 -11.83 2.76 -7.11
CA GLN A 78 -11.13 3.96 -7.60
C GLN A 78 -10.20 4.53 -6.52
N GLY A 79 -9.81 3.69 -5.56
CA GLY A 79 -9.00 4.10 -4.42
C GLY A 79 -9.73 5.05 -3.47
N ARG A 80 -8.96 5.83 -2.70
CA ARG A 80 -9.50 6.73 -1.67
C ARG A 80 -8.70 8.01 -1.54
N GLY A 81 -9.40 9.09 -1.20
CA GLY A 81 -8.81 10.40 -0.95
C GLY A 81 -8.59 11.20 -2.23
N PRO A 82 -7.98 12.39 -2.13
CA PRO A 82 -7.94 13.37 -3.23
C PRO A 82 -7.26 12.87 -4.51
N GLN A 83 -6.30 11.97 -4.38
CA GLN A 83 -5.53 11.39 -5.49
C GLN A 83 -6.02 9.99 -5.89
N GLY A 84 -7.10 9.51 -5.26
CA GLY A 84 -7.62 8.16 -5.48
C GLY A 84 -6.62 7.06 -5.12
N ASP A 85 -5.90 7.19 -4.01
CA ASP A 85 -4.86 6.23 -3.61
C ASP A 85 -5.40 4.80 -3.62
N ALA A 86 -4.67 3.89 -4.27
CA ALA A 86 -5.01 2.48 -4.26
C ALA A 86 -5.08 1.93 -2.82
N ILE A 87 -6.20 1.27 -2.50
CA ILE A 87 -6.45 0.68 -1.19
C ILE A 87 -6.31 -0.82 -1.29
N HIS A 88 -5.32 -1.38 -0.59
CA HIS A 88 -5.02 -2.80 -0.63
C HIS A 88 -5.56 -3.56 0.57
N ILE A 89 -5.59 -2.93 1.76
CA ILE A 89 -5.93 -3.50 3.10
C ILE A 89 -5.02 -4.68 3.48
N TYR A 90 -4.98 -5.72 2.65
CA TYR A 90 -4.13 -6.89 2.71
C TYR A 90 -2.70 -6.61 2.18
N ASN A 91 -2.03 -5.59 2.72
CA ASN A 91 -0.63 -5.33 2.41
C ASN A 91 0.28 -6.47 2.91
N TYR A 92 1.46 -6.60 2.31
CA TYR A 92 2.42 -7.64 2.66
C TYR A 92 3.08 -7.38 4.02
N VAL A 93 3.63 -8.45 4.61
CA VAL A 93 4.51 -8.36 5.78
C VAL A 93 5.89 -8.82 5.37
N ARG A 94 6.93 -8.09 5.81
CA ARG A 94 8.33 -8.43 5.54
C ARG A 94 9.02 -8.83 6.83
N LEU A 95 9.49 -10.08 6.88
CA LEU A 95 10.41 -10.50 7.93
C LEU A 95 11.77 -9.83 7.68
N VAL A 96 12.28 -9.14 8.69
CA VAL A 96 13.54 -8.36 8.63
C VAL A 96 14.66 -8.97 9.47
N ARG A 97 14.43 -10.16 10.04
CA ARG A 97 15.39 -10.91 10.83
C ARG A 97 15.32 -12.39 10.51
N ASP A 98 16.47 -13.04 10.60
CA ASP A 98 16.60 -14.49 10.54
C ASP A 98 16.35 -15.07 11.95
N ALA A 99 15.84 -16.30 12.04
CA ALA A 99 15.75 -17.02 13.31
C ALA A 99 17.17 -17.43 13.77
N LYS A 100 17.40 -17.40 15.08
CA LYS A 100 18.66 -17.90 15.67
C LYS A 100 18.59 -19.40 15.88
#